data_AF-A0A3C2DFW5-F1
#
_entry.id   AF-A0A3C2DFW5-F1
#
_cell.length_a   1.000
_cell.length_b   1.000
_cell.length_c   1.000
_cell.angle_alpha   90.00
_cell.angle_beta   90.00
_cell.angle_gamma   90.00
#
_symmetry.space_group_name_H-M   'P 1'
#
loop_
_entity.id
_entity.type
_entity.pdbx_description
1 polymer ?
#
loop_
_entity_poly.entity_id
_entity_poly.type
_entity_poly.pdbx_seq_one_letter_code
_entity_poly.pdbx_strand_id
1 'polypeptide(L)'
;MREVGTGEVGPKRGRPFRVEAPFSPAGDQPKAIEELADGIEGGERFQTLLGITGSGKSATIAWTIEKVQRPTLVIAPNKALAAQLANELREFFPENRVEYFVSYY
;
A
#
# COMPACT_ATOMS: atom_id res chain seq x y z
N MET A 1 -10.57 20.88 40.90
CA MET A 1 -11.38 21.51 39.82
C MET A 1 -10.39 22.33 38.99
N ARG A 2 -9.97 21.95 37.77
CA ARG A 2 -10.65 21.27 36.67
C ARG A 2 -9.66 20.28 36.01
N GLU A 3 -10.14 19.07 35.72
CA GLU A 3 -9.49 18.17 34.76
C GLU A 3 -9.70 18.74 33.37
N VAL A 4 -8.60 18.97 32.63
CA VAL A 4 -8.66 19.24 31.20
C VAL A 4 -8.55 17.89 30.52
N GLY A 5 -9.69 17.33 30.12
CA GLY A 5 -9.74 16.18 29.24
C GLY A 5 -9.22 16.59 27.87
N THR A 6 -8.01 16.17 27.52
CA THR A 6 -7.55 16.14 26.13
C THR A 6 -8.36 15.08 25.40
N GLY A 7 -9.44 15.51 24.75
CA GLY A 7 -10.14 14.71 23.77
C GLY A 7 -9.21 14.42 22.61
N GLU A 8 -8.73 13.18 22.51
CA GLU A 8 -8.14 12.68 21.28
C GLU A 8 -9.26 12.57 20.23
N VAL A 9 -9.42 13.60 19.41
CA VAL A 9 -10.12 13.50 18.12
C VAL A 9 -9.06 13.23 17.05
N GLY A 10 -8.44 12.05 17.12
CA GLY A 10 -7.71 11.47 15.99
C GLY A 10 -8.67 10.59 15.19
N PRO A 11 -8.52 10.46 13.85
CA PRO A 11 -9.30 9.46 13.11
C PRO A 11 -9.07 8.10 13.77
N LYS A 12 -10.14 7.32 13.99
CA LYS A 12 -10.03 5.92 14.44
C LYS A 12 -8.92 5.27 13.60
N ARG A 13 -7.80 4.92 14.22
CA ARG A 13 -6.70 4.24 13.51
C ARG A 13 -7.33 3.04 12.82
N GLY A 14 -7.32 3.04 11.49
CA GLY A 14 -7.80 1.91 10.71
C GLY A 14 -7.05 0.64 11.13
N ARG A 15 -7.61 -0.53 10.81
CA ARG A 15 -6.88 -1.78 10.98
C ARG A 15 -5.51 -1.65 10.30
N PRO A 16 -4.40 -2.09 10.93
CA PRO A 16 -3.09 -2.10 10.28
C PRO A 16 -3.18 -2.80 8.92
N PHE A 17 -2.48 -2.28 7.91
CA PHE A 17 -2.38 -2.96 6.62
C PHE A 17 -1.65 -4.29 6.84
N ARG A 18 -2.24 -5.38 6.34
CA ARG A 18 -1.65 -6.71 6.45
C ARG A 18 -1.76 -7.42 5.12
N VAL A 19 -0.63 -7.85 4.56
CA VAL A 19 -0.62 -8.66 3.35
C VAL A 19 -0.91 -10.11 3.70
N GLU A 20 -1.89 -10.69 3.04
CA GLU A 20 -2.12 -12.13 3.01
C GLU A 20 -1.69 -12.64 1.63
N ALA A 21 -0.68 -13.53 1.59
CA ALA A 21 -0.21 -14.14 0.36
C ALA A 21 0.30 -15.57 0.66
N PRO A 22 0.14 -16.53 -0.27
CA PRO A 22 0.66 -17.88 -0.10
C PRO A 22 2.18 -17.98 -0.33
N PHE A 23 2.86 -16.85 -0.53
CA PHE A 23 4.29 -16.73 -0.81
C PHE A 23 4.87 -15.53 -0.06
N SER A 24 6.20 -15.56 0.12
CA SER A 24 6.96 -14.47 0.73
C SER A 24 7.77 -13.71 -0.32
N PRO A 25 8.24 -12.47 -0.02
CA PRO A 25 9.16 -11.75 -0.89
C PRO A 25 10.37 -12.61 -1.26
N ALA A 26 10.73 -12.65 -2.54
CA ALA A 26 11.83 -13.46 -3.05
C ALA A 26 12.66 -12.70 -4.09
N GLY A 27 13.87 -13.19 -4.38
CA GLY A 27 14.81 -12.53 -5.30
C GLY A 27 15.17 -11.13 -4.81
N ASP A 28 15.05 -10.12 -5.67
CA ASP A 28 15.35 -8.72 -5.34
C ASP A 28 14.21 -7.99 -4.60
N GLN A 29 13.05 -8.63 -4.42
CA GLN A 29 11.89 -8.00 -3.79
C GLN A 29 12.16 -7.53 -2.36
N PRO A 30 12.80 -8.32 -1.45
CA PRO A 30 13.06 -7.85 -0.08
C PRO A 30 13.86 -6.54 -0.07
N LYS A 31 14.92 -6.46 -0.89
CA LYS A 31 15.74 -5.26 -0.99
C LYS A 31 14.94 -4.06 -1.53
N ALA A 32 14.16 -4.27 -2.58
CA ALA A 32 13.33 -3.20 -3.14
C ALA A 32 12.28 -2.68 -2.14
N ILE A 33 11.70 -3.55 -1.31
CA ILE A 33 10.74 -3.16 -0.27
C ILE A 33 11.42 -2.30 0.80
N GLU A 34 12.61 -2.69 1.26
CA GLU A 34 13.39 -1.91 2.23
C GLU A 34 13.75 -0.54 1.67
N GLU A 35 14.33 -0.47 0.47
CA GLU A 35 14.73 0.81 -0.15
C GLU A 35 13.54 1.76 -0.34
N LEU A 36 12.40 1.22 -0.80
CA LEU A 36 11.18 2.03 -0.96
C LEU A 36 10.64 2.55 0.38
N ALA A 37 10.62 1.69 1.40
CA ALA A 37 10.13 2.06 2.73
C ALA A 37 11.03 3.10 3.38
N ASP A 38 12.35 2.91 3.33
CA ASP A 38 13.35 3.84 3.86
C ASP A 38 13.22 5.21 3.17
N GLY A 39 13.06 5.25 1.84
CA GLY A 39 12.83 6.51 1.14
C GLY A 39 11.52 7.19 1.55
N ILE A 40 10.44 6.42 1.78
CA ILE A 40 9.14 6.98 2.21
C ILE A 40 9.25 7.56 3.62
N GLU A 41 9.91 6.86 4.53
CA GLU A 41 10.10 7.27 5.93
C GLU A 41 11.12 8.42 6.05
N GLY A 42 12.15 8.42 5.20
CA GLY A 42 13.12 9.50 5.05
C GLY A 42 12.57 10.77 4.40
N GLY A 43 11.34 10.75 3.90
CA GLY A 43 10.66 11.91 3.31
C GLY A 43 11.02 12.17 1.84
N GLU A 44 11.60 11.19 1.15
CA GLU A 44 11.83 11.29 -0.29
C GLU A 44 10.50 11.38 -1.04
N ARG A 45 10.32 12.48 -1.79
CA ARG A 45 9.05 12.73 -2.48
C ARG A 45 8.84 11.86 -3.71
N PHE A 46 9.92 11.45 -4.37
CA PHE A 46 9.86 10.74 -5.65
C PHE A 46 10.82 9.57 -5.62
N GLN A 47 10.29 8.38 -5.90
CA GLN A 47 11.05 7.13 -5.98
C GLN A 47 10.56 6.34 -7.20
N THR A 48 11.42 5.50 -7.77
CA THR A 48 11.09 4.67 -8.93
C THR A 48 11.43 3.22 -8.65
N LEU A 49 10.42 2.35 -8.66
CA LEU A 49 10.63 0.91 -8.66
C LEU A 49 10.89 0.41 -10.10
N LEU A 50 12.15 0.16 -10.43
CA LEU A 50 12.53 -0.46 -11.70
C LEU A 50 12.36 -1.99 -11.59
N GLY A 51 11.52 -2.57 -12.44
CA GLY A 51 11.32 -4.01 -12.47
C GLY A 51 10.86 -4.52 -13.82
N ILE A 52 11.37 -5.67 -14.22
CA ILE A 52 10.96 -6.36 -15.45
C ILE A 52 9.51 -6.87 -15.35
N THR A 53 8.90 -7.22 -16.47
CA THR A 53 7.58 -7.88 -16.48
C THR A 53 7.68 -9.24 -15.78
N GLY A 54 6.70 -9.56 -14.94
CA GLY A 54 6.67 -10.83 -14.19
C GLY A 54 7.45 -10.82 -12.87
N SER A 55 8.15 -9.74 -12.51
CA SER A 55 8.91 -9.66 -11.24
C SER A 55 8.06 -9.47 -9.98
N GLY A 56 6.73 -9.50 -10.10
CA GLY A 56 5.83 -9.32 -8.96
C GLY A 56 5.75 -7.89 -8.41
N LYS A 57 5.83 -6.86 -9.28
CA LYS A 57 5.77 -5.44 -8.86
C LYS A 57 4.56 -5.11 -7.96
N SER A 58 3.37 -5.64 -8.25
CA SER A 58 2.18 -5.44 -7.41
C SER A 58 2.39 -5.95 -5.99
N ALA A 59 2.97 -7.14 -5.83
CA ALA A 59 3.28 -7.72 -4.51
C ALA A 59 4.35 -6.89 -3.78
N THR A 60 5.42 -6.48 -4.48
CA THR A 60 6.44 -5.57 -3.93
C THR A 60 5.82 -4.28 -3.37
N ILE A 61 4.90 -3.66 -4.11
CA ILE A 61 4.17 -2.46 -3.64
C ILE A 61 3.24 -2.79 -2.47
N ALA A 62 2.54 -3.92 -2.48
CA ALA A 62 1.69 -4.34 -1.36
C ALA A 62 2.50 -4.51 -0.06
N TRP A 63 3.62 -5.22 -0.10
CA TRP A 63 4.49 -5.35 1.08
C TRP A 63 5.11 -4.02 1.50
N THR A 64 5.40 -3.13 0.56
CA THR A 64 5.84 -1.76 0.88
C THR A 64 4.75 -1.00 1.64
N ILE A 65 3.48 -1.07 1.20
CA ILE A 65 2.32 -0.45 1.87
C ILE A 65 2.15 -1.00 3.28
N GLU A 66 2.25 -2.32 3.46
CA GLU A 66 2.24 -2.98 4.77
C GLU A 66 3.41 -2.52 5.65
N LYS A 67 4.62 -2.37 5.11
CA LYS A 67 5.77 -1.92 5.91
C LYS A 67 5.58 -0.48 6.40
N VAL A 68 5.16 0.44 5.53
CA VAL A 68 5.08 1.88 5.89
C VAL A 68 3.78 2.28 6.60
N GLN A 69 2.74 1.44 6.55
CA GLN A 69 1.45 1.68 7.21
C GLN A 69 0.76 3.01 6.82
N ARG A 70 0.80 3.38 5.53
CA ARG A 70 0.23 4.65 5.03
C ARG A 70 -0.95 4.43 4.09
N PRO A 71 -2.06 5.18 4.23
CA PRO A 71 -3.12 5.21 3.23
C PRO A 71 -2.53 5.53 1.85
N THR A 72 -2.86 4.70 0.86
CA THR A 72 -2.20 4.71 -0.45
C THR A 72 -3.21 4.88 -1.57
N LEU A 73 -2.87 5.74 -2.55
CA LEU A 73 -3.62 5.91 -3.80
C LEU A 73 -2.81 5.31 -4.94
N VAL A 74 -3.38 4.32 -5.62
CA VAL A 74 -2.78 3.70 -6.82
C VAL A 74 -3.48 4.27 -8.05
N ILE A 75 -2.69 4.83 -8.98
CA ILE A 75 -3.19 5.44 -10.21
C ILE A 75 -2.77 4.55 -11.39
N ALA A 76 -3.74 4.16 -12.21
CA ALA A 76 -3.52 3.34 -13.40
C ALA A 76 -3.93 4.12 -14.67
N PRO A 77 -3.30 3.85 -15.82
CA PRO A 77 -3.52 4.64 -17.04
C PRO A 77 -4.84 4.31 -17.76
N ASN A 78 -5.53 3.23 -17.39
CA ASN A 78 -6.81 2.85 -17.98
C ASN A 78 -7.67 2.01 -17.02
N LYS A 79 -8.96 1.86 -17.34
CA LYS A 79 -9.96 1.15 -16.51
C LYS A 79 -9.61 -0.34 -16.33
N ALA A 80 -9.05 -0.99 -17.35
CA ALA A 80 -8.73 -2.41 -17.30
C ALA A 80 -7.62 -2.70 -16.27
N LEU A 81 -6.51 -1.95 -16.34
CA LEU A 81 -5.41 -2.06 -15.39
C LEU A 81 -5.83 -1.60 -13.99
N ALA A 82 -6.67 -0.56 -13.89
CA ALA A 82 -7.21 -0.14 -12.60
C ALA A 82 -8.03 -1.25 -11.93
N ALA A 83 -8.89 -1.94 -12.68
CA ALA A 83 -9.68 -3.06 -12.18
C ALA A 83 -8.79 -4.26 -11.79
N GLN A 84 -7.79 -4.58 -12.62
CA GLN A 84 -6.83 -5.64 -12.31
C GLN A 84 -6.10 -5.36 -10.98
N LEU A 85 -5.50 -4.17 -10.84
CA LEU A 85 -4.79 -3.77 -9.63
C LEU A 85 -5.70 -3.74 -8.40
N ALA A 86 -6.94 -3.28 -8.55
CA ALA A 86 -7.91 -3.29 -7.45
C ALA A 86 -8.23 -4.71 -6.97
N ASN A 87 -8.36 -5.67 -7.89
CA ASN A 87 -8.60 -7.07 -7.53
C ASN A 87 -7.35 -7.70 -6.89
N GLU A 88 -6.16 -7.50 -7.47
CA GLU A 88 -4.90 -7.97 -6.87
C GLU A 88 -4.72 -7.42 -5.45
N LEU A 89 -4.97 -6.12 -5.23
CA LEU A 89 -4.86 -5.51 -3.90
C LEU A 89 -5.93 -6.00 -2.93
N ARG A 90 -7.15 -6.33 -3.39
CA ARG A 90 -8.17 -6.98 -2.54
C ARG A 90 -7.74 -8.36 -2.09
N GLU A 91 -7.08 -9.12 -2.96
CA GLU A 91 -6.51 -10.42 -2.62
C GLU A 91 -5.36 -10.29 -1.61
N PHE A 92 -4.48 -9.29 -1.80
CA PHE A 92 -3.40 -9.04 -0.85
C PHE A 92 -3.89 -8.50 0.49
N PHE A 93 -4.95 -7.69 0.52
CA PHE A 93 -5.42 -7.01 1.73
C PHE A 93 -6.87 -7.36 2.08
N PRO A 94 -7.20 -8.64 2.34
CA PRO A 94 -8.59 -9.08 2.56
C PRO A 94 -9.21 -8.48 3.83
N GLU A 95 -8.39 -8.07 4.80
CA GLU A 95 -8.83 -7.49 6.08
C GLU A 95 -8.80 -5.94 6.10
N ASN A 96 -8.38 -5.30 5.00
CA ASN A 96 -8.34 -3.84 4.85
C ASN A 96 -9.32 -3.35 3.78
N ARG A 97 -9.57 -2.04 3.76
CA ARG A 97 -10.46 -1.42 2.77
C ARG A 97 -9.71 -1.13 1.48
N VAL A 98 -10.04 -1.88 0.43
CA VAL A 98 -9.55 -1.65 -0.93
C VAL A 98 -10.70 -1.19 -1.82
N GLU A 99 -10.71 0.11 -2.09
CA GLU A 99 -11.75 0.79 -2.86
C GLU A 99 -11.34 0.96 -4.33
N TYR A 100 -12.33 1.00 -5.22
CA TYR A 100 -12.13 1.20 -6.65
C TYR A 100 -12.88 2.45 -7.11
N PHE A 101 -12.14 3.44 -7.63
CA PHE A 101 -12.70 4.74 -8.01
C PHE A 101 -12.35 5.07 -9.47
N VAL A 102 -13.38 5.11 -10.32
CA VAL A 102 -13.27 5.47 -11.75
C VAL A 102 -14.50 6.26 -12.20
N SER A 103 -14.40 6.94 -13.34
CA SER A 103 -15.56 7.56 -13.99
C SER A 103 -16.64 6.52 -14.29
N TYR A 104 -17.88 6.88 -13.95
CA TYR A 104 -19.10 6.14 -14.28
C TYR A 104 -19.52 6.26 -15.76
N TYR A 105 -18.89 7.18 -16.50
CA TYR A 105 -18.98 7.33 -17.95
C TYR A 105 -17.81 6.63 -18.63
#